data_AF-A0A7G8H148-F1
#
_entry.id   AF-A0A7G8H148-F1
#
_cell.length_a   1.000
_cell.length_b   1.000
_cell.length_c   1.000
_cell.angle_alpha   90.00
_cell.angle_beta   90.00
_cell.angle_gamma   90.00
#
_symmetry.space_group_name_H-M   'P 1'
#
loop_
_entity.id
_entity.type
_entity.pdbx_description
1 polymer ?
#
loop_
_entity_poly.entity_id
_entity_poly.type
_entity_poly.pdbx_seq_one_letter_code
_entity_poly.pdbx_strand_id
1 'polypeptide(L)'
;MASLPGSSLSVDTFDRLKPLENLVRFIPTGSKKDGKKPLIREWPKHPGFTVQELQKQFPQAMSVGVVTQPLLCFDFDGETATQHAVLNDRDPDYVNTWRINRTTDPHRYKLLFLPSKEQLAQLPNGQITHSFNTRPASSVRHPYEKGAVVSKGEAEEIFCHPGRQVIVAGAHPSSGGHYFWPVGFGPEALSAPPEEWWEHVLELSRDYPRPAAGANKTVSASSFASRDWQRIEHCPICGRGPNDNPLCQLHRDGETLRCFLGQTFSPPTNLEPGELVPGTDWAFSRVSSSGWGEFLTFVKDNPNRYQQIKAMLRGYANGN
;
A
#
# COMPACT_ATOMS: atom_id res chain seq x y z
N MET A 1 11.07 -31.50 13.80
CA MET A 1 10.37 -30.78 12.71
C MET A 1 11.20 -30.90 11.46
N ALA A 2 10.71 -31.59 10.43
CA ALA A 2 11.46 -31.76 9.19
C ALA A 2 11.29 -30.49 8.33
N SER A 3 12.33 -29.67 8.26
CA SER A 3 12.46 -28.63 7.25
C SER A 3 12.62 -29.29 5.89
N LEU A 4 11.86 -28.86 4.87
CA LEU A 4 12.07 -29.34 3.52
C LEU A 4 13.46 -28.87 3.03
N PRO A 5 14.24 -29.72 2.33
CA PRO A 5 15.57 -29.35 1.88
C PRO A 5 15.51 -28.13 0.95
N GLY A 6 16.05 -27.01 1.43
CA GLY A 6 16.12 -25.74 0.69
C GLY A 6 15.01 -24.71 0.98
N SER A 7 13.97 -25.05 1.73
CA SER A 7 12.89 -24.12 2.10
C SER A 7 13.00 -23.69 3.56
N SER A 8 12.98 -22.37 3.81
CA SER A 8 12.93 -21.80 5.16
C SER A 8 11.54 -21.87 5.81
N LEU A 9 10.55 -22.42 5.10
CA LEU A 9 9.16 -22.54 5.54
C LEU A 9 8.91 -23.96 6.08
N SER A 10 8.40 -24.06 7.31
CA SER A 10 8.10 -25.34 7.94
C SER A 10 6.69 -25.82 7.59
N VAL A 11 6.44 -27.13 7.76
CA VAL A 11 5.09 -27.71 7.64
C VAL A 11 4.11 -27.02 8.60
N ASP A 12 4.56 -26.71 9.82
CA ASP A 12 3.77 -25.98 10.83
C ASP A 12 3.32 -24.59 10.34
N THR A 13 4.20 -23.86 9.64
CA THR A 13 3.84 -22.56 9.06
C THR A 13 2.65 -22.70 8.10
N PHE A 14 2.72 -23.71 7.24
CA PHE A 14 1.71 -23.96 6.22
C PHE A 14 0.39 -24.43 6.82
N ASP A 15 0.43 -25.33 7.80
CA ASP A 15 -0.78 -25.81 8.49
C ASP A 15 -1.52 -24.67 9.20
N ARG A 16 -0.80 -23.72 9.79
CA ARG A 16 -1.39 -22.55 10.46
C ARG A 16 -1.96 -21.51 9.49
N LEU A 17 -1.45 -21.42 8.25
CA LEU A 17 -1.99 -20.53 7.22
C LEU A 17 -3.25 -21.08 6.55
N LYS A 18 -3.40 -22.42 6.52
CA LYS A 18 -4.47 -23.12 5.82
C LYS A 18 -5.90 -22.60 6.11
N PRO A 19 -6.28 -22.25 7.36
CA PRO A 19 -7.61 -21.71 7.64
C PRO A 19 -7.95 -20.41 6.90
N LEU A 20 -6.95 -19.67 6.42
CA LEU A 20 -7.12 -18.38 5.77
C LEU A 20 -7.15 -18.44 4.23
N GLU A 21 -6.98 -19.61 3.61
CA GLU A 21 -6.89 -19.75 2.14
C GLU A 21 -8.10 -19.19 1.37
N ASN A 22 -9.28 -19.18 1.97
CA ASN A 22 -10.50 -18.63 1.38
C ASN A 22 -10.76 -17.16 1.73
N LEU A 23 -9.92 -16.58 2.59
CA LEU A 23 -10.08 -15.24 3.15
C LEU A 23 -9.03 -14.27 2.61
N VAL A 24 -7.80 -14.75 2.44
CA VAL A 24 -6.65 -13.93 2.05
C VAL A 24 -5.94 -14.53 0.86
N ARG A 25 -5.23 -13.69 0.10
CA ARG A 25 -4.54 -14.11 -1.11
C ARG A 25 -3.06 -14.31 -0.84
N PHE A 26 -2.65 -15.55 -0.65
CA PHE A 26 -1.23 -15.86 -0.49
C PHE A 26 -0.49 -15.86 -1.83
N ILE A 27 0.74 -15.36 -1.82
CA ILE A 27 1.60 -15.30 -3.00
C ILE A 27 3.02 -15.76 -2.65
N PRO A 28 3.70 -16.50 -3.53
CA PRO A 28 5.06 -16.93 -3.30
C PRO A 28 6.03 -15.76 -3.48
N THR A 29 6.92 -15.53 -2.52
CA THR A 29 7.94 -14.46 -2.55
C THR A 29 9.35 -15.02 -2.50
N GLY A 30 10.31 -14.28 -3.05
CA GLY A 30 11.70 -14.72 -3.13
C GLY A 30 12.45 -14.29 -4.40
N SER A 31 11.87 -13.45 -5.25
CA SER A 31 12.53 -13.09 -6.52
C SER A 31 13.59 -11.98 -6.36
N LYS A 32 14.72 -12.14 -7.06
CA LYS A 32 15.83 -11.15 -7.24
C LYS A 32 16.63 -10.79 -5.97
N LYS A 33 17.58 -9.85 -6.13
CA LYS A 33 18.66 -9.44 -5.21
C LYS A 33 18.22 -9.15 -3.75
N ASP A 34 16.98 -8.67 -3.56
CA ASP A 34 16.45 -8.33 -2.23
C ASP A 34 15.51 -9.42 -1.67
N GLY A 35 15.12 -10.38 -2.51
CA GLY A 35 14.31 -11.57 -2.20
C GLY A 35 12.93 -11.33 -1.59
N LYS A 36 12.39 -10.11 -1.68
CA LYS A 36 11.05 -9.75 -1.17
C LYS A 36 9.95 -9.68 -2.22
N LYS A 37 10.31 -9.78 -3.51
CA LYS A 37 9.37 -9.62 -4.61
C LYS A 37 8.61 -10.92 -4.86
N PRO A 38 7.32 -10.84 -5.25
CA PRO A 38 6.57 -12.01 -5.71
C PRO A 38 7.27 -12.74 -6.85
N LEU A 39 7.10 -14.05 -6.91
CA LEU A 39 7.64 -14.92 -7.97
C LEU A 39 6.74 -14.98 -9.21
N ILE A 40 5.51 -14.46 -9.12
CA ILE A 40 4.53 -14.41 -10.21
C ILE A 40 4.39 -12.99 -10.77
N ARG A 41 4.00 -12.90 -12.04
CA ARG A 41 3.59 -11.64 -12.68
C ARG A 41 2.13 -11.32 -12.34
N GLU A 42 1.76 -10.05 -12.46
CA GLU A 42 0.37 -9.58 -12.23
C GLU A 42 -0.25 -10.02 -10.89
N TRP A 43 0.59 -10.25 -9.88
CA TRP A 43 0.19 -10.70 -8.55
C TRP A 43 -0.92 -9.85 -7.89
N PRO A 44 -1.07 -8.52 -8.12
CA PRO A 44 -2.17 -7.76 -7.53
C PRO A 44 -3.56 -8.25 -7.94
N LYS A 45 -3.67 -8.84 -9.14
CA LYS A 45 -4.91 -9.37 -9.71
C LYS A 45 -5.07 -10.88 -9.50
N HIS A 46 -4.00 -11.57 -9.06
CA HIS A 46 -4.05 -13.01 -8.86
C HIS A 46 -5.00 -13.34 -7.70
N PRO A 47 -5.78 -14.44 -7.78
CA PRO A 47 -6.66 -14.89 -6.68
C PRO A 47 -5.91 -15.41 -5.45
N GLY A 48 -4.59 -15.36 -5.44
CA GLY A 48 -3.74 -16.08 -4.48
C GLY A 48 -3.59 -17.57 -4.81
N PHE A 49 -2.79 -18.26 -4.00
CA PHE A 49 -2.61 -19.70 -4.03
C PHE A 49 -3.03 -20.30 -2.69
N THR A 50 -3.52 -21.52 -2.72
CA THR A 50 -3.59 -22.36 -1.53
C THR A 50 -2.18 -22.65 -1.01
N VAL A 51 -2.08 -22.96 0.28
CA VAL A 51 -0.87 -23.47 0.95
C VAL A 51 -0.31 -24.68 0.21
N GLN A 52 -1.18 -25.60 -0.23
CA GLN A 52 -0.74 -26.79 -0.96
C GLN A 52 -0.12 -26.43 -2.33
N GLU A 53 -0.69 -25.46 -3.04
CA GLU A 53 -0.14 -24.97 -4.29
C GLU A 53 1.18 -24.23 -4.08
N LEU A 54 1.29 -23.41 -3.03
CA LEU A 54 2.57 -22.76 -2.67
C LEU A 54 3.67 -23.80 -2.48
N GLN A 55 3.40 -24.85 -1.71
CA GLN A 55 4.36 -25.93 -1.44
C GLN A 55 4.77 -26.69 -2.71
N LYS A 56 3.80 -27.04 -3.57
CA LYS A 56 4.04 -27.90 -4.73
C LYS A 56 4.60 -27.14 -5.93
N GLN A 57 4.07 -25.95 -6.21
CA GLN A 57 4.39 -25.18 -7.42
C GLN A 57 5.56 -24.22 -7.21
N PHE A 58 5.82 -23.81 -5.97
CA PHE A 58 6.88 -22.85 -5.63
C PHE A 58 7.82 -23.38 -4.53
N PRO A 59 8.45 -24.56 -4.69
CA PRO A 59 9.41 -25.07 -3.71
C PRO A 59 10.62 -24.16 -3.50
N GLN A 60 10.91 -23.28 -4.46
CA GLN A 60 11.95 -22.26 -4.41
C GLN A 60 11.54 -20.96 -3.69
N ALA A 61 10.27 -20.84 -3.26
CA ALA A 61 9.82 -19.66 -2.52
C ALA A 61 10.60 -19.57 -1.20
N MET A 62 11.22 -18.40 -0.98
CA MET A 62 11.95 -18.14 0.27
C MET A 62 11.00 -17.70 1.38
N SER A 63 9.84 -17.17 1.01
CA SER A 63 8.87 -16.59 1.92
C SER A 63 7.46 -16.67 1.34
N VAL A 64 6.47 -16.48 2.20
CA VAL A 64 5.06 -16.34 1.84
C VAL A 64 4.65 -14.88 2.01
N GLY A 65 4.16 -14.28 0.94
CA GLY A 65 3.49 -13.00 0.96
C GLY A 65 1.97 -13.16 1.08
N VAL A 66 1.31 -12.13 1.58
CA VAL A 66 -0.15 -11.98 1.54
C VAL A 66 -0.48 -10.63 0.90
N VAL A 67 -1.43 -10.61 -0.03
CA VAL A 67 -1.98 -9.35 -0.55
C VAL A 67 -2.81 -8.70 0.55
N THR A 68 -2.60 -7.41 0.79
CA THR A 68 -3.14 -6.80 2.01
C THR A 68 -4.64 -6.69 1.94
N GLN A 69 -5.31 -6.25 0.87
CA GLN A 69 -6.79 -6.29 0.86
C GLN A 69 -7.35 -7.74 0.87
N PRO A 70 -8.21 -8.14 1.85
CA PRO A 70 -8.99 -7.28 2.77
C PRO A 70 -8.35 -6.98 4.14
N LEU A 71 -7.20 -7.55 4.46
CA LEU A 71 -6.40 -7.21 5.64
C LEU A 71 -5.94 -5.74 5.67
N LEU A 72 -6.01 -5.18 6.87
CA LEU A 72 -5.38 -3.92 7.21
C LEU A 72 -4.03 -4.23 7.85
N CYS A 73 -2.95 -3.70 7.29
CA CYS A 73 -1.62 -3.85 7.86
C CYS A 73 -1.09 -2.53 8.40
N PHE A 74 -0.48 -2.60 9.58
CA PHE A 74 0.45 -1.61 10.11
C PHE A 74 1.86 -2.21 10.06
N ASP A 75 2.76 -1.63 9.28
CA ASP A 75 4.17 -2.02 9.18
C ASP A 75 5.03 -1.00 9.92
N PHE A 76 5.59 -1.45 11.05
CA PHE A 76 6.49 -0.67 11.87
C PHE A 76 7.91 -0.92 11.40
N ASP A 77 8.54 0.08 10.79
CA ASP A 77 9.91 -0.02 10.28
C ASP A 77 10.96 0.63 11.19
N GLY A 78 10.77 0.50 12.51
CA GLY A 78 11.73 0.94 13.52
C GLY A 78 11.11 1.34 14.85
N GLU A 79 11.97 1.69 15.81
CA GLU A 79 11.55 2.00 17.18
C GLU A 79 10.70 3.27 17.23
N THR A 80 11.08 4.30 16.47
CA THR A 80 10.33 5.57 16.44
C THR A 80 8.95 5.41 15.81
N ALA A 81 8.76 4.43 14.92
CA ALA A 81 7.44 4.06 14.38
C ALA A 81 6.53 3.46 15.46
N THR A 82 7.09 2.61 16.33
CA THR A 82 6.35 2.06 17.48
C THR A 82 6.00 3.16 18.46
N GLN A 83 6.96 4.02 18.81
CA GLN A 83 6.74 5.16 19.71
C GLN A 83 5.67 6.11 19.18
N HIS A 84 5.65 6.37 17.87
CA HIS A 84 4.61 7.17 17.24
C HIS A 84 3.22 6.59 17.48
N ALA A 85 3.01 5.29 17.27
CA ALA A 85 1.71 4.67 17.51
C ALA A 85 1.31 4.69 18.99
N VAL A 86 2.24 4.39 19.91
CA VAL A 86 2.00 4.46 21.36
C VAL A 86 1.59 5.88 21.81
N LEU A 87 2.26 6.92 21.29
CA LEU A 87 1.93 8.31 21.61
C LEU A 87 0.59 8.78 21.03
N ASN A 88 0.01 8.01 20.10
CA ASN A 88 -1.31 8.26 19.52
C ASN A 88 -2.29 7.15 19.95
N ASP A 89 -2.15 6.64 21.18
CA ASP A 89 -3.05 5.67 21.82
C ASP A 89 -3.24 4.35 21.06
N ARG A 90 -2.32 3.99 20.18
CA ARG A 90 -2.31 2.74 19.40
C ARG A 90 -1.12 1.88 19.79
N ASP A 91 -1.11 1.39 21.02
CA ASP A 91 0.00 0.58 21.53
C ASP A 91 -0.04 -0.87 20.95
N PRO A 92 0.98 -1.28 20.16
CA PRO A 92 1.06 -2.60 19.54
C PRO A 92 1.10 -3.78 20.51
N ASP A 93 1.44 -3.57 21.78
CA ASP A 93 1.53 -4.63 22.79
C ASP A 93 0.19 -4.88 23.51
N TYR A 94 -0.79 -4.00 23.37
CA TYR A 94 -2.14 -4.17 23.93
C TYR A 94 -3.16 -4.77 22.95
N VAL A 95 -2.75 -5.07 21.72
CA VAL A 95 -3.61 -5.68 20.70
C VAL A 95 -3.22 -7.13 20.43
N ASN A 96 -4.20 -8.03 20.45
CA ASN A 96 -4.00 -9.40 20.05
C ASN A 96 -4.51 -9.61 18.61
N THR A 97 -3.57 -9.55 17.67
CA THR A 97 -3.82 -9.87 16.26
C THR A 97 -2.62 -10.59 15.64
N TRP A 98 -2.69 -10.92 14.36
CA TRP A 98 -1.59 -11.53 13.65
C TRP A 98 -0.37 -10.59 13.58
N ARG A 99 0.67 -10.91 14.35
CA ARG A 99 1.92 -10.15 14.45
C ARG A 99 3.07 -10.89 13.78
N ILE A 100 3.81 -10.17 12.93
CA ILE A 100 4.93 -10.72 12.17
C ILE A 100 6.21 -9.99 12.55
N ASN A 101 7.07 -10.66 13.32
CA ASN A 101 8.34 -10.13 13.78
C ASN A 101 9.50 -10.60 12.90
N ARG A 102 10.66 -9.94 13.04
CA ARG A 102 11.93 -10.36 12.43
C ARG A 102 12.87 -10.84 13.51
N THR A 103 13.59 -11.92 13.26
CA THR A 103 14.58 -12.46 14.23
C THR A 103 15.76 -11.52 14.48
N THR A 104 16.00 -10.57 13.58
CA THR A 104 17.18 -9.70 13.61
C THR A 104 16.90 -8.30 14.14
N ASP A 105 15.64 -7.94 14.34
CA ASP A 105 15.27 -6.58 14.77
C ASP A 105 13.88 -6.61 15.46
N PRO A 106 13.81 -6.40 16.78
CA PRO A 106 12.55 -6.44 17.52
C PRO A 106 11.63 -5.24 17.24
N HIS A 107 12.18 -4.14 16.70
CA HIS A 107 11.41 -2.92 16.40
C HIS A 107 10.90 -2.89 14.96
N ARG A 108 11.17 -3.93 14.17
CA ARG A 108 10.67 -4.06 12.79
C ARG A 108 9.71 -5.23 12.68
N TYR A 109 8.42 -4.93 12.77
CA TYR A 109 7.35 -5.92 12.75
C TYR A 109 6.10 -5.38 12.07
N LYS A 110 5.13 -6.27 11.82
CA LYS A 110 3.84 -5.93 11.22
C LYS A 110 2.72 -6.40 12.13
N LEU A 111 1.63 -5.67 12.14
CA LEU A 111 0.34 -6.11 12.65
C LEU A 111 -0.63 -6.20 11.48
N LEU A 112 -1.31 -7.34 11.36
CA LEU A 112 -2.38 -7.55 10.40
C LEU A 112 -3.69 -7.68 11.14
N PHE A 113 -4.68 -6.89 10.76
CA PHE A 113 -6.07 -7.00 11.19
C PHE A 113 -6.94 -7.42 10.02
N LEU A 114 -8.10 -7.98 10.32
CA LEU A 114 -9.17 -8.25 9.36
C LEU A 114 -10.36 -7.33 9.67
N PRO A 115 -10.43 -6.13 9.06
CA PRO A 115 -11.58 -5.27 9.23
C PRO A 115 -12.88 -5.97 8.81
N SER A 116 -13.98 -5.62 9.48
CA SER A 116 -15.31 -6.07 9.07
C SER A 116 -15.71 -5.48 7.72
N LYS A 117 -16.76 -6.02 7.09
CA LYS A 117 -17.30 -5.45 5.85
C LYS A 117 -17.80 -4.02 6.07
N GLU A 118 -18.37 -3.75 7.24
CA GLU A 118 -18.87 -2.44 7.65
C GLU A 118 -17.72 -1.45 7.87
N GLN A 119 -16.59 -1.89 8.42
CA GLN A 119 -15.36 -1.10 8.49
C GLN A 119 -14.84 -0.80 7.09
N LEU A 120 -14.62 -1.82 6.24
CA LEU A 120 -14.13 -1.60 4.87
C LEU A 120 -15.03 -0.66 4.06
N ALA A 121 -16.35 -0.72 4.23
CA ALA A 121 -17.29 0.17 3.55
C ALA A 121 -17.13 1.66 3.90
N GLN A 122 -16.48 1.99 5.02
CA GLN A 122 -16.19 3.37 5.43
C GLN A 122 -14.99 3.97 4.69
N LEU A 123 -14.13 3.13 4.10
CA LEU A 123 -12.98 3.59 3.31
C LEU A 123 -13.39 3.83 1.84
N PRO A 124 -12.80 4.84 1.18
CA PRO A 124 -12.93 4.99 -0.26
C PRO A 124 -12.49 3.71 -0.98
N ASN A 125 -13.40 3.08 -1.73
CA ASN A 125 -13.17 1.80 -2.43
C ASN A 125 -12.70 0.64 -1.52
N GLY A 126 -12.94 0.72 -0.21
CA GLY A 126 -12.46 -0.28 0.76
C GLY A 126 -10.94 -0.32 0.92
N GLN A 127 -10.26 0.80 0.66
CA GLN A 127 -8.80 0.84 0.49
C GLN A 127 -8.14 2.01 1.22
N ILE A 128 -6.90 1.79 1.66
CA ILE A 128 -6.02 2.85 2.15
C ILE A 128 -4.56 2.50 1.89
N THR A 129 -3.74 3.53 1.70
CA THR A 129 -2.28 3.45 1.74
C THR A 129 -1.75 4.75 2.31
N HIS A 130 -1.04 4.68 3.43
CA HIS A 130 -0.47 5.84 4.09
C HIS A 130 0.94 5.51 4.62
N SER A 131 1.79 6.52 4.75
CA SER A 131 3.12 6.39 5.33
C SER A 131 3.43 7.62 6.18
N PHE A 132 3.83 7.38 7.42
CA PHE A 132 4.28 8.42 8.34
C PHE A 132 5.77 8.21 8.65
N ASN A 133 6.62 9.08 8.11
CA ASN A 133 8.07 9.01 8.35
C ASN A 133 8.38 9.55 9.75
N THR A 134 8.79 8.66 10.66
CA THR A 134 9.13 9.00 12.06
C THR A 134 10.59 9.37 12.22
N ARG A 135 11.47 8.86 11.36
CA ARG A 135 12.88 9.25 11.31
C ARG A 135 13.38 9.29 9.87
N PRO A 136 13.96 10.41 9.40
CA PRO A 136 14.55 10.46 8.07
C PRO A 136 15.77 9.54 7.99
N ALA A 137 16.02 8.98 6.81
CA ALA A 137 17.31 8.36 6.54
C ALA A 137 18.42 9.42 6.59
N SER A 138 19.56 9.09 7.19
CA SER A 138 20.71 10.01 7.26
C SER A 138 21.94 9.32 6.69
N SER A 139 22.68 10.03 5.85
CA SER A 139 24.02 9.64 5.44
C SER A 139 25.01 10.59 6.12
N VAL A 140 25.45 10.23 7.33
CA VAL A 140 26.50 10.99 8.00
C VAL A 140 27.84 10.54 7.44
N ARG A 141 28.66 11.50 7.01
CA ARG A 141 30.04 11.26 6.62
C ARG A 141 30.94 11.89 7.68
N HIS A 142 31.48 11.09 8.58
CA HIS A 142 32.45 11.58 9.55
C HIS A 142 33.78 11.86 8.82
N PRO A 143 34.46 13.01 9.07
CA PRO A 143 35.68 13.39 8.35
C PRO A 143 36.81 12.35 8.42
N TYR A 144 36.79 11.48 9.43
CA TYR A 144 37.81 10.50 9.74
C TYR A 144 37.43 9.07 9.32
N GLU A 145 36.19 8.84 8.87
CA GLU A 145 35.70 7.52 8.49
C GLU A 145 35.62 7.37 6.96
N LYS A 146 36.22 6.30 6.43
CA LYS A 146 36.08 5.93 5.02
C LYS A 146 34.68 5.36 4.79
N GLY A 147 33.75 6.22 4.41
CA GLY A 147 32.39 5.84 4.00
C GLY A 147 31.34 6.74 4.63
N ALA A 148 30.15 6.77 4.02
CA ALA A 148 28.98 7.34 4.70
C ALA A 148 28.38 6.25 5.59
N VAL A 149 28.18 6.56 6.87
CA VAL A 149 27.30 5.77 7.73
C VAL A 149 25.88 6.13 7.31
N VAL A 150 25.20 5.19 6.65
CA VAL A 150 23.80 5.35 6.24
C VAL A 150 22.90 4.76 7.32
N SER A 151 22.25 5.61 8.11
CA SER A 151 21.13 5.19 8.95
C SER A 151 19.89 5.06 8.07
N LYS A 152 19.21 3.92 8.17
CA LYS A 152 17.91 3.74 7.52
C LYS A 152 16.88 4.62 8.22
N GLY A 153 16.01 5.22 7.41
CA GLY A 153 14.81 5.88 7.92
C GLY A 153 13.91 4.88 8.62
N GLU A 154 12.98 5.42 9.40
CA GLU A 154 11.92 4.68 10.09
C GLU A 154 10.59 5.31 9.74
N ALA A 155 9.58 4.46 9.58
CA ALA A 155 8.23 4.88 9.26
C ALA A 155 7.21 3.90 9.83
N GLU A 156 6.02 4.41 10.09
CA GLU A 156 4.82 3.61 10.20
C GLU A 156 4.10 3.64 8.85
N GLU A 157 3.96 2.50 8.21
CA GLU A 157 3.22 2.37 6.96
C GLU A 157 1.90 1.62 7.18
N ILE A 158 0.82 2.11 6.57
CA ILE A 158 -0.52 1.56 6.72
C ILE A 158 -1.06 1.19 5.35
N PHE A 159 -1.55 -0.03 5.20
CA PHE A 159 -2.08 -0.45 3.90
C PHE A 159 -3.19 -1.51 4.02
N CYS A 160 -4.29 -1.23 3.30
CA CYS A 160 -5.33 -2.17 2.91
C CYS A 160 -5.57 -1.92 1.42
N HIS A 161 -4.90 -2.66 0.54
CA HIS A 161 -4.93 -2.37 -0.91
C HIS A 161 -4.60 -3.61 -1.73
N PRO A 162 -5.29 -3.87 -2.86
CA PRO A 162 -5.07 -5.08 -3.66
C PRO A 162 -3.71 -5.05 -4.40
N GLY A 163 -3.13 -3.86 -4.56
CA GLY A 163 -1.78 -3.63 -5.09
C GLY A 163 -0.66 -3.62 -4.05
N ARG A 164 -0.92 -4.00 -2.79
CA ARG A 164 0.10 -4.09 -1.73
C ARG A 164 0.17 -5.52 -1.20
N GLN A 165 1.38 -5.95 -0.82
CA GLN A 165 1.61 -7.24 -0.19
C GLN A 165 2.61 -7.10 0.95
N VAL A 166 2.51 -7.99 1.93
CA VAL A 166 3.52 -8.15 2.95
C VAL A 166 3.93 -9.60 3.13
N ILE A 167 5.20 -9.79 3.46
CA ILE A 167 5.72 -11.10 3.83
C ILE A 167 5.25 -11.45 5.23
N VAL A 168 4.63 -12.61 5.37
CA VAL A 168 4.11 -13.11 6.64
C VAL A 168 4.93 -14.24 7.23
N ALA A 169 5.71 -14.97 6.43
CA ALA A 169 6.58 -16.03 6.92
C ALA A 169 7.78 -16.28 6.00
N GLY A 170 8.83 -16.90 6.54
CA GLY A 170 10.02 -17.35 5.80
C GLY A 170 11.21 -16.40 5.91
N ALA A 171 12.16 -16.51 5.00
CA ALA A 171 13.42 -15.77 5.07
C ALA A 171 13.27 -14.27 4.84
N HIS A 172 14.12 -13.48 5.50
CA HIS A 172 14.36 -12.07 5.27
C HIS A 172 15.79 -11.85 4.74
N PRO A 173 16.00 -11.92 3.40
CA PRO A 173 17.34 -12.02 2.82
C PRO A 173 18.26 -10.85 3.16
N SER A 174 17.71 -9.63 3.25
CA SER A 174 18.51 -8.44 3.52
C SER A 174 19.16 -8.41 4.91
N SER A 175 18.61 -9.10 5.92
CA SER A 175 19.26 -9.20 7.24
C SER A 175 19.83 -10.58 7.52
N GLY A 176 19.61 -11.56 6.64
CA GLY A 176 19.93 -12.97 6.91
C GLY A 176 19.02 -13.62 7.96
N GLY A 177 17.97 -12.94 8.43
CA GLY A 177 17.03 -13.45 9.43
C GLY A 177 15.78 -14.10 8.83
N HIS A 178 14.77 -14.29 9.67
CA HIS A 178 13.47 -14.84 9.28
C HIS A 178 12.32 -14.01 9.85
N TYR A 179 11.20 -14.03 9.12
CA TYR A 179 9.90 -13.60 9.61
C TYR A 179 9.29 -14.73 10.43
N PHE A 180 8.79 -14.40 11.61
CA PHE A 180 8.16 -15.37 12.52
C PHE A 180 6.98 -14.74 13.25
N TRP A 181 6.12 -15.60 13.81
CA TRP A 181 4.99 -15.18 14.64
C TRP A 181 5.31 -15.49 16.10
N PRO A 182 5.30 -14.50 17.00
CA PRO A 182 5.36 -14.76 18.43
C PRO A 182 4.24 -15.72 18.87
N VAL A 183 4.48 -16.46 19.96
CA VAL A 183 3.49 -17.42 20.49
C VAL A 183 2.20 -16.67 20.84
N GLY A 184 1.08 -17.14 20.30
CA GLY A 184 -0.24 -16.53 20.50
C GLY A 184 -0.60 -15.40 19.52
N PHE A 185 0.31 -15.00 18.62
CA PHE A 185 0.10 -13.90 17.67
C PHE A 185 0.20 -14.35 16.20
N GLY A 186 -0.10 -15.62 15.92
CA GLY A 186 -0.10 -16.15 14.56
C GLY A 186 -1.33 -15.78 13.74
N PRO A 187 -1.50 -16.38 12.55
CA PRO A 187 -2.71 -16.22 11.72
C PRO A 187 -4.00 -16.56 12.48
N GLU A 188 -3.93 -17.48 13.45
CA GLU A 188 -5.06 -17.83 14.32
C GLU A 188 -5.51 -16.71 15.26
N ALA A 189 -4.67 -15.70 15.50
CA ALA A 189 -4.99 -14.54 16.33
C ALA A 189 -5.63 -13.40 15.54
N LEU A 190 -5.74 -13.52 14.20
CA LEU A 190 -6.25 -12.48 13.31
C LEU A 190 -7.63 -11.99 13.79
N SER A 191 -7.70 -10.70 14.10
CA SER A 191 -8.89 -10.06 14.67
C SER A 191 -9.22 -8.76 13.92
N ALA A 192 -10.43 -8.24 14.14
CA ALA A 192 -10.79 -6.91 13.65
C ALA A 192 -9.93 -5.84 14.38
N PRO A 193 -9.61 -4.72 13.71
CA PRO A 193 -8.90 -3.63 14.38
C PRO A 193 -9.80 -3.05 15.49
N PRO A 194 -9.24 -2.78 16.68
CA PRO A 194 -9.92 -2.01 17.72
C PRO A 194 -10.37 -0.64 17.23
N GLU A 195 -11.27 -0.01 17.99
CA GLU A 195 -11.88 1.28 17.62
C GLU A 195 -10.82 2.36 17.39
N GLU A 196 -9.90 2.53 18.33
CA GLU A 196 -8.82 3.53 18.28
C GLU A 196 -7.86 3.32 17.10
N TRP A 197 -7.61 2.05 16.74
CA TRP A 197 -6.82 1.73 15.55
C TRP A 197 -7.58 2.03 14.26
N TRP A 198 -8.87 1.75 14.24
CA TRP A 198 -9.72 1.98 13.08
C TRP A 198 -10.03 3.46 12.86
N GLU A 199 -10.30 4.22 13.92
CA GLU A 199 -10.52 5.67 13.87
C GLU A 199 -9.31 6.38 13.26
N HIS A 200 -8.10 6.00 13.66
CA HIS A 200 -6.88 6.53 13.04
C HIS A 200 -6.82 6.25 11.53
N VAL A 201 -7.21 5.06 11.08
CA VAL A 201 -7.31 4.75 9.65
C VAL A 201 -8.33 5.65 8.96
N LEU A 202 -9.47 5.91 9.59
CA LEU A 202 -10.49 6.81 9.05
C LEU A 202 -9.98 8.25 8.97
N GLU A 203 -9.27 8.75 9.99
CA GLU A 203 -8.62 10.06 9.97
C GLU A 203 -7.65 10.17 8.80
N LEU A 204 -6.75 9.20 8.63
CA LEU A 204 -5.82 9.16 7.50
C LEU A 204 -6.53 9.06 6.15
N SER A 205 -7.68 8.38 6.09
CA SER A 205 -8.50 8.32 4.87
C SER A 205 -9.21 9.64 4.55
N ARG A 206 -9.49 10.46 5.58
CA ARG A 206 -10.10 11.80 5.46
C ARG A 206 -9.07 12.87 5.16
N ASP A 207 -7.88 12.75 5.76
CA ASP A 207 -6.71 13.61 5.58
C ASP A 207 -5.90 13.25 4.33
N TYR A 208 -6.24 12.14 3.67
CA TYR A 208 -5.96 11.98 2.25
C TYR A 208 -6.58 13.20 1.56
N PRO A 209 -5.78 14.17 1.10
CA PRO A 209 -6.32 15.48 0.82
C PRO A 209 -7.37 15.32 -0.28
N ARG A 210 -8.62 15.67 0.04
CA ARG A 210 -9.42 16.43 -0.92
C ARG A 210 -8.47 17.52 -1.39
N PRO A 211 -8.13 17.60 -2.68
CA PRO A 211 -7.31 18.72 -3.13
C PRO A 211 -8.04 19.98 -2.67
N ALA A 212 -7.40 20.73 -1.77
CA ALA A 212 -7.83 22.09 -1.48
C ALA A 212 -7.98 22.78 -2.83
N ALA A 213 -9.10 23.48 -3.02
CA ALA A 213 -9.36 24.21 -4.26
C ALA A 213 -8.09 25.00 -4.66
N GLY A 214 -7.38 24.55 -5.70
CA GLY A 214 -6.12 25.17 -6.15
C GLY A 214 -4.80 24.40 -5.98
N ALA A 215 -4.78 23.10 -5.64
CA ALA A 215 -3.54 22.31 -5.50
C ALA A 215 -2.78 21.95 -6.81
N ASN A 216 -2.87 22.79 -7.86
CA ASN A 216 -2.09 22.68 -9.08
C ASN A 216 -0.76 23.45 -8.97
N LYS A 217 0.04 23.21 -7.91
CA LYS A 217 1.42 23.72 -7.88
C LYS A 217 2.32 22.81 -8.72
N THR A 218 2.78 23.35 -9.84
CA THR A 218 3.63 22.67 -10.81
C THR A 218 5.10 22.87 -10.43
N VAL A 219 5.90 21.80 -10.46
CA VAL A 219 7.36 21.91 -10.23
C VAL A 219 8.05 22.02 -11.59
N SER A 220 8.55 23.20 -11.92
CA SER A 220 9.41 23.38 -13.09
C SER A 220 10.86 23.01 -12.75
N ALA A 221 11.16 21.72 -12.57
CA ALA A 221 12.56 21.29 -12.44
C ALA A 221 12.75 19.81 -12.78
N SER A 222 12.62 19.42 -14.05
CA SER A 222 13.36 18.26 -14.56
C SER A 222 13.50 18.28 -16.09
N SER A 223 14.60 17.73 -16.58
CA SER A 223 14.97 17.53 -18.00
C SER A 223 14.01 16.65 -18.82
N PHE A 224 12.84 16.31 -18.26
CA PHE A 224 11.84 15.40 -18.84
C PHE A 224 10.44 16.03 -18.93
N ALA A 225 10.29 17.32 -18.61
CA ALA A 225 9.10 18.08 -18.95
C ALA A 225 9.05 18.26 -20.48
N SER A 226 7.99 17.80 -21.13
CA SER A 226 7.71 18.22 -22.51
C SER A 226 6.94 19.54 -22.47
N ARG A 227 6.88 20.27 -23.60
CA ARG A 227 6.29 21.62 -23.66
C ARG A 227 4.88 21.72 -23.05
N ASP A 228 4.12 20.63 -23.08
CA ASP A 228 2.73 20.61 -22.66
C ASP A 228 2.46 19.78 -21.39
N TRP A 229 3.46 19.08 -20.83
CA TRP A 229 3.27 18.21 -19.67
C TRP A 229 4.22 18.56 -18.53
N GLN A 230 3.65 18.91 -17.39
CA GLN A 230 4.37 19.33 -16.19
C GLN A 230 4.18 18.33 -15.07
N ARG A 231 5.26 17.98 -14.35
CA ARG A 231 5.13 17.15 -13.15
C ARG A 231 4.45 17.95 -12.05
N ILE A 232 3.56 17.29 -11.32
CA ILE A 232 2.83 17.87 -10.19
C ILE A 232 3.46 17.43 -8.88
N GLU A 233 3.52 18.33 -7.89
CA GLU A 233 4.02 18.02 -6.54
C GLU A 233 3.16 16.94 -5.90
N HIS A 234 1.84 17.07 -6.05
CA HIS A 234 0.87 16.18 -5.46
C HIS A 234 -0.09 15.70 -6.53
N CYS A 235 -0.23 14.39 -6.68
CA CYS A 235 -1.24 13.83 -7.57
C CYS A 235 -2.59 13.68 -6.86
N PRO A 236 -3.65 14.38 -7.29
CA PRO A 236 -4.97 14.27 -6.65
C PRO A 236 -5.63 12.90 -6.84
N ILE A 237 -5.10 12.05 -7.74
CA ILE A 237 -5.70 10.74 -8.06
C ILE A 237 -5.03 9.61 -7.28
N CYS A 238 -3.70 9.54 -7.27
CA CYS A 238 -2.97 8.48 -6.58
C CYS A 238 -2.30 8.92 -5.27
N GLY A 239 -2.43 10.18 -4.87
CA GLY A 239 -1.85 10.72 -3.63
C GLY A 239 -0.33 10.87 -3.64
N ARG A 240 0.36 10.55 -4.75
CA ARG A 240 1.82 10.67 -4.85
C ARG A 240 2.28 12.10 -4.58
N GLY A 241 3.15 12.29 -3.59
CA GLY A 241 3.65 13.59 -3.16
C GLY A 241 5.06 13.95 -3.66
N PRO A 242 5.61 15.10 -3.22
CA PRO A 242 6.88 15.63 -3.67
C PRO A 242 8.07 14.80 -3.20
N ASN A 243 7.91 14.08 -2.08
CA ASN A 243 8.92 13.18 -1.52
C ASN A 243 8.87 11.77 -2.15
N ASP A 244 7.88 11.49 -3.00
CA ASP A 244 7.54 10.16 -3.51
C ASP A 244 7.92 9.92 -4.97
N ASN A 245 8.94 10.65 -5.45
CA ASN A 245 9.32 10.74 -6.86
C ASN A 245 8.13 11.19 -7.73
N PRO A 246 7.85 12.50 -7.82
CA PRO A 246 6.67 13.05 -8.48
C PRO A 246 6.70 12.74 -9.99
N LEU A 247 6.03 11.65 -10.37
CA LEU A 247 5.98 11.13 -11.73
C LEU A 247 4.72 11.57 -12.48
N CYS A 248 3.62 11.80 -11.75
CA CYS A 248 2.34 12.19 -12.34
C CYS A 248 2.45 13.57 -12.98
N GLN A 249 1.67 13.79 -14.03
CA GLN A 249 1.78 14.98 -14.86
C GLN A 249 0.43 15.64 -15.06
N LEU A 250 0.42 16.97 -15.08
CA LEU A 250 -0.70 17.79 -15.50
C LEU A 250 -0.36 18.40 -16.85
N HIS A 251 -1.31 18.37 -17.77
CA HIS A 251 -1.20 19.02 -19.05
C HIS A 251 -1.29 20.54 -18.87
N ARG A 252 -0.75 21.31 -19.81
CA ARG A 252 -0.75 22.77 -19.79
C ARG A 252 -2.16 23.38 -19.76
N ASP A 253 -3.18 22.64 -20.23
CA ASP A 253 -4.57 23.06 -20.14
C ASP A 253 -5.09 23.15 -18.69
N GLY A 254 -4.42 22.50 -17.73
CA GLY A 254 -4.88 22.41 -16.34
C GLY A 254 -6.06 21.45 -16.11
N GLU A 255 -6.52 20.79 -17.18
CA GLU A 255 -7.76 20.01 -17.24
C GLU A 255 -7.51 18.56 -17.66
N THR A 256 -6.28 18.19 -18.04
CA THR A 256 -5.90 16.82 -18.37
C THR A 256 -4.76 16.33 -17.48
N LEU A 257 -4.93 15.20 -16.80
CA LEU A 257 -3.96 14.62 -15.87
C LEU A 257 -3.51 13.22 -16.30
N ARG A 258 -2.21 12.95 -16.19
CA ARG A 258 -1.61 11.61 -16.30
C ARG A 258 -1.22 11.11 -14.93
N CYS A 259 -1.94 10.10 -14.46
CA CYS A 259 -1.62 9.40 -13.23
C CYS A 259 -0.89 8.11 -13.55
N PHE A 260 0.42 8.06 -13.26
CA PHE A 260 1.25 6.91 -13.60
C PHE A 260 1.01 5.73 -12.65
N LEU A 261 1.01 4.53 -13.24
CA LEU A 261 0.97 3.28 -12.49
C LEU A 261 2.29 3.11 -11.74
N GLY A 262 2.19 2.86 -10.44
CA GLY A 262 3.31 2.65 -9.54
C GLY A 262 3.03 1.55 -8.53
N GLN A 263 4.10 1.00 -7.95
CA GLN A 263 3.97 -0.01 -6.89
C GLN A 263 3.40 0.59 -5.60
N THR A 264 3.80 1.83 -5.29
CA THR A 264 3.43 2.53 -4.06
C THR A 264 2.17 3.38 -4.24
N PHE A 265 2.12 4.13 -5.36
CA PHE A 265 1.05 5.05 -5.73
C PHE A 265 0.56 4.69 -7.13
N SER A 266 -0.72 4.33 -7.25
CA SER A 266 -1.38 4.01 -8.51
C SER A 266 -2.76 4.64 -8.55
N PRO A 267 -3.27 5.00 -9.74
CA PRO A 267 -4.66 5.39 -9.88
C PRO A 267 -5.59 4.20 -9.58
N PRO A 268 -6.87 4.45 -9.24
CA PRO A 268 -7.88 3.41 -9.20
C PRO A 268 -7.97 2.68 -10.55
N THR A 269 -8.31 1.40 -10.49
CA THR A 269 -8.42 0.52 -11.66
C THR A 269 -9.86 0.17 -11.94
N ASN A 270 -10.16 -0.27 -13.17
CA ASN A 270 -11.51 -0.65 -13.64
C ASN A 270 -12.53 0.49 -13.67
N LEU A 271 -12.08 1.73 -13.84
CA LEU A 271 -12.97 2.87 -14.10
C LEU A 271 -13.48 2.82 -15.54
N GLU A 272 -14.74 3.18 -15.75
CA GLU A 272 -15.31 3.40 -17.07
C GLU A 272 -14.98 4.82 -17.59
N PRO A 273 -14.78 5.04 -18.91
CA PRO A 273 -14.58 6.38 -19.44
C PRO A 273 -15.71 7.33 -19.04
N GLY A 274 -15.38 8.44 -18.40
CA GLY A 274 -16.31 9.41 -17.82
C GLY A 274 -16.58 9.21 -16.33
N GLU A 275 -16.17 8.09 -15.74
CA GLU A 275 -16.35 7.82 -14.31
C GLU A 275 -15.42 8.70 -13.46
N LEU A 276 -16.01 9.40 -12.49
CA LEU A 276 -15.29 10.25 -11.55
C LEU A 276 -14.47 9.41 -10.57
N VAL A 277 -13.22 9.77 -10.37
CA VAL A 277 -12.41 9.25 -9.26
C VAL A 277 -13.02 9.74 -7.95
N PRO A 278 -13.43 8.83 -7.04
CA PRO A 278 -14.07 9.21 -5.78
C PRO A 278 -13.28 10.26 -5.01
N GLY A 279 -13.97 11.33 -4.57
CA GLY A 279 -13.36 12.42 -3.81
C GLY A 279 -12.59 13.45 -4.64
N THR A 280 -12.65 13.38 -5.98
CA THR A 280 -11.97 14.32 -6.89
C THR A 280 -12.90 14.82 -7.98
N ASP A 281 -12.45 15.82 -8.74
CA ASP A 281 -13.08 16.35 -9.94
C ASP A 281 -12.52 15.73 -11.23
N TRP A 282 -11.84 14.58 -11.16
CA TRP A 282 -11.17 13.96 -12.29
C TRP A 282 -11.96 12.74 -12.79
N ALA A 283 -12.41 12.79 -14.05
CA ALA A 283 -13.05 11.69 -14.72
C ALA A 283 -12.02 10.85 -15.50
N PHE A 284 -12.12 9.53 -15.40
CA PHE A 284 -11.27 8.63 -16.19
C PHE A 284 -11.55 8.80 -17.68
N SER A 285 -10.50 8.81 -18.49
CA SER A 285 -10.62 8.90 -19.96
C SER A 285 -10.13 7.63 -20.63
N ARG A 286 -8.86 7.26 -20.40
CA ARG A 286 -8.24 6.10 -21.05
C ARG A 286 -6.97 5.63 -20.36
N VAL A 287 -6.62 4.38 -20.59
CA VAL A 287 -5.28 3.84 -20.32
C VAL A 287 -4.34 4.24 -21.46
N SER A 288 -3.08 4.57 -21.16
CA SER A 288 -2.06 4.91 -22.14
C SER A 288 -0.67 4.51 -21.63
N SER A 289 0.30 4.44 -22.54
CA SER A 289 1.69 4.13 -22.18
C SER A 289 2.65 5.13 -22.80
N SER A 290 3.74 5.40 -22.10
CA SER A 290 4.90 6.13 -22.63
C SER A 290 6.16 5.26 -22.47
N GLY A 291 7.29 5.68 -23.05
CA GLY A 291 8.58 5.00 -22.85
C GLY A 291 9.04 4.90 -21.38
N TRP A 292 8.34 5.59 -20.46
CA TRP A 292 8.64 5.65 -19.03
C TRP A 292 7.66 4.81 -18.17
N GLY A 293 6.63 4.23 -18.77
CA GLY A 293 5.63 3.41 -18.08
C GLY A 293 4.20 3.66 -18.53
N GLU A 294 3.30 2.82 -18.02
CA GLU A 294 1.86 2.94 -18.21
C GLU A 294 1.27 3.99 -17.26
N PHE A 295 0.23 4.67 -17.71
CA PHE A 295 -0.52 5.66 -16.95
C PHE A 295 -1.98 5.68 -17.37
N LEU A 296 -2.83 6.17 -16.47
CA LEU A 296 -4.23 6.47 -16.79
C LEU A 296 -4.34 7.98 -17.03
N THR A 297 -5.11 8.34 -18.06
CA THR A 297 -5.44 9.72 -18.39
C THR A 297 -6.79 10.06 -17.79
N PHE A 298 -6.86 11.20 -17.15
CA PHE A 298 -8.06 11.76 -16.56
C PHE A 298 -8.29 13.16 -17.10
N VAL A 299 -9.55 13.54 -17.22
CA VAL A 299 -9.98 14.87 -17.63
C VAL A 299 -10.81 15.44 -16.50
N LYS A 300 -10.61 16.70 -16.17
CA LYS A 300 -11.38 17.37 -15.14
C LYS A 300 -12.83 17.45 -15.60
N ASP A 301 -13.74 16.95 -14.78
CA ASP A 301 -15.16 17.03 -15.07
C ASP A 301 -15.60 18.49 -14.88
N ASN A 302 -16.10 19.08 -15.96
CA ASN A 302 -16.71 20.40 -15.94
C ASN A 302 -18.20 20.24 -16.22
N PRO A 303 -18.98 19.82 -15.21
CA PRO A 303 -20.41 19.70 -15.40
C PRO A 303 -20.95 21.11 -15.60
N ASN A 304 -21.33 21.43 -16.84
CA ASN A 304 -22.08 22.65 -17.15
C ASN A 304 -23.23 22.76 -16.13
N ARG A 305 -23.47 23.96 -15.60
CA ARG A 305 -24.58 24.31 -14.70
C ARG A 305 -25.90 23.59 -15.04
N TYR A 306 -26.16 23.38 -16.34
CA TYR A 306 -27.29 22.62 -16.85
C TYR A 306 -27.28 21.12 -16.45
N GLN A 307 -26.15 20.42 -16.52
CA GLN A 307 -26.01 19.02 -16.10
C GLN A 307 -26.11 18.87 -14.57
N GLN A 308 -25.58 19.83 -13.80
CA GLN A 308 -25.75 19.88 -12.34
C GLN A 308 -27.23 20.02 -11.94
N ILE A 309 -27.95 20.93 -12.59
CA ILE A 309 -29.40 21.11 -12.39
C ILE A 309 -30.16 19.83 -12.80
N LYS A 310 -29.79 19.19 -13.90
CA LYS A 310 -30.43 17.95 -14.37
C LYS A 310 -30.18 16.76 -13.43
N ALA A 311 -29.01 16.68 -12.80
CA ALA A 311 -28.69 15.67 -11.80
C ALA A 311 -29.48 15.90 -10.49
N MET A 312 -29.56 17.15 -10.02
CA MET A 312 -30.42 17.51 -8.88
C MET A 312 -31.88 17.13 -9.13
N LEU A 313 -32.42 17.47 -10.30
CA LEU A 313 -33.82 17.18 -10.65
C LEU A 313 -34.11 15.67 -10.78
N ARG A 314 -33.13 14.85 -11.19
CA ARG A 314 -33.28 13.37 -11.18
C ARG A 314 -33.24 12.77 -9.79
N GLY A 315 -32.45 13.35 -8.87
CA GLY A 315 -32.43 12.93 -7.47
C GLY A 315 -33.78 13.12 -6.77
N TYR A 316 -34.51 14.18 -7.11
CA TYR A 316 -35.86 14.43 -6.58
C TYR A 316 -36.95 13.53 -7.21
N ALA A 317 -36.75 13.02 -8.43
CA ALA A 317 -37.75 12.20 -9.12
C ALA A 317 -37.75 10.72 -8.68
N ASN A 318 -36.64 10.25 -8.08
CA ASN A 318 -36.50 8.87 -7.61
C ASN A 318 -36.66 8.73 -6.08
N GLY A 319 -37.02 9.81 -5.39
CA GLY A 319 -37.35 9.83 -3.98
C GLY A 319 -38.84 10.07 -3.75
N ASN A 320 -39.65 9.04 -4.02
CA ASN A 320 -40.98 8.81 -3.47
C ASN A 320 -41.29 7.31 -3.55
#